data_AF-A0A9X4BTB6-F1
#
_entry.id   AF-A0A9X4BTB6-F1
#
_cell.length_a   1.000
_cell.length_b   1.000
_cell.length_c   1.000
_cell.angle_alpha   90.00
_cell.angle_beta   90.00
_cell.angle_gamma   90.00
#
_symmetry.space_group_name_H-M   'P 1'
#
loop_
_entity.id
_entity.type
_entity.pdbx_description
1 polymer ?
#
loop_
_entity_poly.entity_id
_entity_poly.type
_entity_poly.pdbx_seq_one_letter_code
_entity_poly.pdbx_strand_id
1 'polypeptide(L)'
;MTDAIHKINLRLPMHVVEEAKAQAALLGVSLNAYILFAVSEQVKRTRKELSGPVTPPKPKPKPRPASAAVSDWDAPVVTPVKRPQAKVGRNEDCPCGSGRKAKHCHPEWT
;
A
#
# COMPACT_ATOMS: atom_id res chain seq x y z
N MET A 1 -16.76 -28.75 -15.66
CA MET A 1 -15.31 -28.48 -15.49
C MET A 1 -14.76 -29.71 -14.82
N THR A 2 -13.82 -30.41 -15.44
CA THR A 2 -13.33 -31.74 -15.05
C THR A 2 -13.03 -31.79 -13.56
N ASP A 3 -13.69 -32.68 -12.82
CA ASP A 3 -13.46 -32.97 -11.38
C ASP A 3 -12.13 -33.70 -11.15
N ALA A 4 -11.04 -33.16 -11.72
CA ALA A 4 -9.71 -33.69 -11.54
C ALA A 4 -9.19 -33.24 -10.17
N ILE A 5 -9.25 -34.14 -9.18
CA ILE A 5 -8.66 -33.92 -7.85
C ILE A 5 -7.15 -34.06 -7.97
N HIS A 6 -6.42 -32.95 -7.79
CA HIS A 6 -4.95 -32.96 -7.78
C HIS A 6 -4.42 -33.08 -6.35
N LYS A 7 -3.73 -34.19 -6.03
CA LYS A 7 -3.14 -34.43 -4.70
C LYS A 7 -1.81 -33.68 -4.58
N ILE A 8 -1.68 -32.84 -3.56
CA ILE A 8 -0.46 -32.11 -3.22
C ILE A 8 0.07 -32.64 -1.88
N ASN A 9 1.39 -32.85 -1.76
CA ASN A 9 2.04 -33.21 -0.49
C ASN A 9 2.66 -31.96 0.13
N LEU A 10 2.07 -31.45 1.22
CA LEU A 10 2.52 -30.25 1.91
C LEU A 10 3.20 -30.62 3.25
N ARG A 11 4.33 -29.98 3.55
CA ARG A 11 4.96 -30.05 4.87
C ARG A 11 4.70 -28.73 5.60
N LEU A 12 3.89 -28.79 6.67
CA LEU A 12 3.56 -27.63 7.50
C LEU A 12 4.39 -27.66 8.79
N PRO A 13 4.78 -26.50 9.32
CA PRO A 13 5.40 -26.43 10.65
C PRO A 13 4.40 -26.87 11.74
N MET A 14 4.93 -27.43 12.83
CA MET A 14 4.11 -28.05 13.88
C MET A 14 3.11 -27.09 14.52
N HIS A 15 3.51 -25.85 14.81
CA HIS A 15 2.63 -24.86 15.44
C HIS A 15 1.39 -24.57 14.57
N VAL A 16 1.55 -24.44 13.25
CA VAL A 16 0.43 -24.20 12.33
C VAL A 16 -0.54 -25.39 12.31
N VAL A 17 -0.01 -26.62 12.35
CA VAL A 17 -0.85 -27.82 12.36
C VAL A 17 -1.64 -27.93 13.66
N GLU A 18 -1.04 -27.60 14.79
CA GLU A 18 -1.71 -27.62 16.10
C GLU A 18 -2.81 -26.57 16.19
N GLU A 19 -2.53 -25.33 15.78
CA GLU A 19 -3.53 -24.26 15.71
C GLU A 19 -4.69 -24.63 14.78
N ALA A 20 -4.39 -25.13 13.58
CA ALA A 20 -5.41 -25.55 12.63
C ALA A 20 -6.28 -26.69 13.15
N LYS A 21 -5.68 -27.66 13.88
CA LYS A 21 -6.44 -28.74 14.54
C LYS A 21 -7.37 -28.21 15.63
N ALA A 22 -6.88 -27.30 16.48
CA ALA A 22 -7.69 -26.70 17.52
C ALA A 22 -8.85 -25.89 16.93
N GLN A 23 -8.59 -25.09 15.89
CA GLN A 23 -9.62 -24.31 15.19
C GLN A 23 -10.65 -25.19 14.50
N ALA A 24 -10.22 -26.26 13.82
CA ALA A 24 -11.13 -27.21 13.19
C ALA A 24 -12.04 -27.90 14.23
N ALA A 25 -11.49 -28.28 15.39
CA ALA A 25 -12.25 -28.86 16.48
C ALA A 25 -13.31 -27.89 17.05
N LEU A 26 -12.95 -26.62 17.26
CA LEU A 26 -13.88 -25.59 17.72
C LEU A 26 -15.02 -25.34 16.72
N LEU A 27 -14.73 -25.42 15.43
CA LEU A 27 -15.71 -25.25 14.36
C LEU A 27 -16.52 -26.52 14.08
N GLY A 28 -16.19 -27.66 14.72
CA GLY A 28 -16.86 -28.94 14.49
C GLY A 28 -16.65 -29.52 13.08
N VAL A 29 -15.57 -29.15 12.40
CA VAL A 29 -15.25 -29.60 11.03
C VAL A 29 -13.99 -30.46 11.00
N SER A 30 -13.82 -31.23 9.93
CA SER A 30 -12.57 -31.97 9.73
C SER A 30 -11.40 -31.03 9.42
N LEU A 31 -10.18 -31.42 9.82
CA LEU A 31 -8.97 -30.67 9.52
C LEU A 31 -8.80 -30.43 8.00
N ASN A 32 -9.15 -31.42 7.18
CA ASN A 32 -9.06 -31.28 5.73
C ASN A 32 -10.03 -30.22 5.19
N ALA A 33 -11.28 -30.22 5.67
CA ALA A 33 -12.26 -29.20 5.29
C ALA A 33 -11.80 -27.80 5.72
N TYR A 34 -11.24 -27.68 6.92
CA TYR A 34 -10.67 -26.42 7.42
C TYR A 34 -9.53 -25.91 6.52
N ILE A 35 -8.58 -26.77 6.16
CA ILE A 35 -7.45 -26.42 5.29
C ILE A 35 -7.95 -26.01 3.90
N LEU A 36 -8.88 -26.78 3.31
CA LEU A 36 -9.47 -26.46 2.01
C LEU A 36 -10.15 -25.08 2.02
N PHE A 37 -10.90 -24.78 3.07
CA PHE A 37 -11.54 -23.48 3.23
C PHE A 37 -10.50 -22.36 3.34
N ALA A 38 -9.51 -22.50 4.21
CA ALA A 38 -8.46 -21.51 4.42
C ALA A 38 -7.67 -21.21 3.13
N VAL A 39 -7.30 -22.25 2.37
CA VAL A 39 -6.63 -22.09 1.08
C VAL A 39 -7.55 -21.40 0.07
N SER A 40 -8.82 -21.80 -0.02
CA SER A 40 -9.77 -21.21 -0.96
C SER A 40 -9.99 -19.72 -0.70
N GLU A 41 -10.06 -19.31 0.56
CA GLU A 41 -10.28 -17.92 0.96
C GLU A 41 -9.02 -17.08 0.71
N GLN A 42 -7.84 -17.62 1.03
CA GLN A 42 -6.58 -16.96 0.74
C GLN A 42 -6.37 -16.74 -0.76
N VAL A 43 -6.72 -17.72 -1.60
CA VAL A 43 -6.65 -17.59 -3.07
C VAL A 43 -7.60 -16.50 -3.56
N LYS A 44 -8.84 -16.47 -3.07
CA LYS A 44 -9.83 -15.43 -3.44
C LYS A 44 -9.34 -14.04 -3.04
N ARG A 45 -8.85 -13.89 -1.80
CA ARG A 45 -8.33 -12.62 -1.29
C ARG A 45 -7.13 -12.14 -2.09
N THR A 46 -6.15 -13.01 -2.29
CA THR A 46 -4.94 -12.70 -3.08
C THR A 46 -5.30 -12.33 -4.52
N ARG A 47 -6.25 -13.04 -5.15
CA ARG A 47 -6.76 -12.69 -6.49
C ARG A 47 -7.37 -11.29 -6.52
N LYS A 48 -8.17 -10.92 -5.51
CA LYS A 48 -8.78 -9.60 -5.43
C LYS A 48 -7.73 -8.49 -5.23
N GLU A 49 -6.73 -8.74 -4.39
CA GLU A 49 -5.62 -7.81 -4.15
C GLU A 49 -4.76 -7.60 -5.41
N LEU A 50 -4.42 -8.69 -6.12
CA LEU A 50 -3.66 -8.63 -7.38
C LEU A 50 -4.47 -8.06 -8.54
N SER A 51 -5.80 -8.23 -8.53
CA SER A 51 -6.70 -7.68 -9.56
C SER A 51 -7.09 -6.23 -9.30
N GLY A 52 -6.83 -5.69 -8.11
CA GLY A 52 -7.16 -4.30 -7.79
C GLY A 52 -6.20 -3.32 -8.47
N PRO A 53 -6.63 -2.09 -8.79
CA PRO A 53 -5.68 -1.06 -9.18
C PRO A 53 -4.67 -0.88 -8.04
N VAL A 54 -3.37 -0.87 -8.37
CA VAL A 54 -2.31 -0.48 -7.44
C VAL A 54 -2.54 0.99 -7.10
N THR A 55 -3.41 1.27 -6.14
CA THR A 55 -3.48 2.60 -5.53
C THR A 55 -2.24 2.73 -4.66
N PRO A 56 -1.32 3.65 -4.95
CA PRO A 56 -0.22 3.92 -4.05
C PRO A 56 -0.80 4.24 -2.66
N PRO A 57 -0.14 3.81 -1.57
CA PRO A 57 -0.63 4.09 -0.23
C PRO A 57 -0.79 5.60 -0.09
N LYS A 58 -2.02 6.08 0.15
CA LYS A 58 -2.25 7.47 0.53
C LYS A 58 -1.32 7.76 1.71
N PRO A 59 -0.47 8.79 1.66
CA PRO A 59 0.43 9.10 2.75
C PRO A 59 -0.42 9.30 4.01
N LYS A 60 -0.15 8.51 5.05
CA LYS A 60 -0.78 8.67 6.35
C LYS A 60 -0.60 10.14 6.77
N PRO A 61 -1.67 10.85 7.18
CA PRO A 61 -1.48 12.19 7.74
C PRO A 61 -0.53 12.03 8.93
N LYS A 62 0.64 12.67 8.85
CA LYS A 62 1.55 12.74 9.99
C LYS A 62 0.75 13.30 11.17
N PRO A 63 0.83 12.71 12.38
CA PRO A 63 0.22 13.33 13.54
C PRO A 63 0.81 14.73 13.65
N ARG A 64 -0.04 15.74 13.43
CA ARG A 64 0.28 17.12 13.71
C ARG A 64 0.63 17.14 15.20
N PRO A 65 1.83 17.59 15.62
CA PRO A 65 2.08 17.75 17.04
C PRO A 65 0.97 18.65 17.57
N ALA A 66 0.29 18.19 18.61
CA ALA A 66 -0.64 18.99 19.38
C ALA A 66 0.18 20.06 20.10
N SER A 67 0.61 21.09 19.38
CA SER A 67 1.08 22.32 19.98
C SER A 67 -0.16 23.06 20.46
N ALA A 68 -0.27 23.07 21.78
CA ALA A 68 -1.18 23.83 22.61
C ALA A 68 -1.71 25.11 21.94
N ALA A 69 -3.01 25.31 22.09
CA ALA A 69 -3.63 26.61 21.95
C ALA A 69 -2.93 27.60 22.90
N VAL A 70 -2.04 28.41 22.34
CA VAL A 70 -1.74 29.76 22.82
C VAL A 70 -2.17 30.69 21.70
N SER A 71 -3.24 31.41 21.97
CA SER A 71 -3.79 32.45 21.10
C SER A 71 -2.89 33.68 21.17
N ASP A 72 -1.90 33.73 20.28
CA ASP A 72 -1.21 34.96 19.91
C ASP A 72 -1.90 35.53 18.66
N TRP A 73 -2.84 36.44 18.89
CA TRP A 73 -3.62 37.12 17.85
C TRP A 73 -2.86 38.28 17.19
N ASP A 74 -1.55 38.14 16.98
CA ASP A 74 -0.75 39.14 16.27
C ASP A 74 0.44 38.52 15.49
N ALA A 75 0.24 37.32 14.93
CA ALA A 75 1.16 36.76 13.94
C ALA A 75 0.65 37.08 12.53
N PRO A 76 1.43 37.77 11.67
CA PRO A 76 1.02 37.98 10.29
C PRO A 76 0.83 36.61 9.63
N VAL A 77 -0.39 36.35 9.13
CA VAL A 77 -0.71 35.16 8.36
C VAL A 77 0.21 35.15 7.14
N VAL A 78 1.27 34.34 7.19
CA VAL A 78 2.14 34.10 6.03
C VAL A 78 1.34 33.28 5.04
N THR A 79 0.65 33.96 4.13
CA THR A 79 -0.01 33.31 3.00
C THR A 79 1.07 32.70 2.10
N PRO A 80 1.00 31.39 1.78
CA PRO A 80 1.95 30.78 0.85
C PRO A 80 1.89 31.50 -0.50
N VAL A 81 3.01 32.07 -0.93
CA VAL A 81 3.13 32.66 -2.27
C VAL A 81 2.99 31.54 -3.30
N LYS A 82 1.85 31.52 -4.00
CA LYS A 82 1.64 30.62 -5.13
C LYS A 82 2.54 31.08 -6.28
N ARG A 83 3.42 30.20 -6.73
CA ARG A 83 4.24 30.46 -7.92
C ARG A 83 3.32 30.45 -9.15
N PRO A 84 3.44 31.43 -10.07
CA PRO A 84 2.63 31.45 -11.29
C PRO A 84 3.02 30.32 -12.26
N GLN A 85 4.24 29.79 -12.17
CA GLN A 85 4.72 28.69 -13.00
C GLN A 85 4.64 27.34 -12.28
N ALA A 86 4.36 26.29 -13.05
CA ALA A 86 4.38 24.91 -12.58
C ALA A 86 5.78 24.54 -12.06
N LYS A 87 5.83 23.74 -10.99
CA LYS A 87 7.10 23.24 -10.43
C LYS A 87 7.67 22.18 -11.36
N VAL A 88 8.73 22.53 -12.09
CA VAL A 88 9.44 21.60 -12.98
C VAL A 88 10.26 20.63 -12.12
N GLY A 89 10.07 19.33 -12.33
CA GLY A 89 10.85 18.30 -11.65
C GLY A 89 12.26 18.17 -12.24
N ARG A 90 13.23 17.69 -11.44
CA ARG A 90 14.64 17.53 -11.85
C ARG A 90 14.87 16.77 -13.16
N ASN A 91 14.00 15.81 -13.46
CA ASN A 91 14.09 14.98 -14.66
C ASN A 91 13.07 15.34 -15.76
N GLU A 92 12.19 16.32 -15.54
CA GLU A 92 11.19 16.76 -16.51
C GLU A 92 11.83 17.58 -17.63
N ASP A 93 11.12 17.69 -18.76
CA ASP A 93 11.55 18.54 -19.87
C ASP A 93 11.60 20.01 -19.46
N CYS A 94 12.68 20.68 -19.85
CA CYS A 94 12.93 22.04 -19.44
C CYS A 94 12.06 23.03 -20.26
N PRO A 95 11.27 23.92 -19.60
CA PRO A 95 10.34 24.82 -20.28
C PRO A 95 11.02 25.97 -21.06
N CYS A 96 12.36 26.07 -21.05
CA CYS A 96 13.10 27.04 -21.84
C CYS A 96 13.21 26.66 -23.34
N GLY A 97 12.58 25.56 -23.76
CA GLY A 97 12.53 25.13 -25.17
C GLY A 97 13.80 24.41 -25.65
N SER A 98 14.72 24.07 -24.75
CA SER A 98 15.99 23.43 -25.10
C SER A 98 15.91 21.92 -25.36
N GLY A 99 14.76 21.29 -25.10
CA GLY A 99 14.56 19.84 -25.26
C GLY A 99 15.38 18.96 -24.31
N ARG A 100 16.05 19.55 -23.32
CA ARG A 100 16.88 18.84 -22.32
C ARG A 100 16.14 18.74 -20.99
N LYS A 101 16.48 17.73 -20.18
CA LYS A 101 15.96 17.59 -18.81
C LYS A 101 16.39 18.78 -17.94
N ALA A 102 15.53 19.21 -17.02
CA ALA A 102 15.78 20.37 -16.16
C ALA A 102 17.15 20.32 -15.45
N LYS A 103 17.57 19.15 -14.94
CA LYS A 103 18.90 18.97 -14.31
C LYS A 103 20.10 19.29 -15.20
N HIS A 104 19.92 19.23 -16.52
CA HIS A 104 20.98 19.45 -17.51
C HIS A 104 20.88 20.81 -18.20
N CYS A 105 19.77 21.53 -18.02
CA CYS A 105 19.58 22.83 -18.61
C CYS A 105 19.61 23.96 -17.56
N HIS A 106 18.92 23.77 -16.43
CA HIS A 106 18.82 24.72 -15.33
C HIS A 106 18.96 23.97 -14.00
N PRO A 107 20.20 23.58 -13.62
CA PRO A 107 20.45 22.83 -12.39
C PRO A 107 20.04 23.61 -11.13
N GLU A 108 19.96 24.94 -11.19
CA GLU A 108 19.51 25.79 -10.09
C GLU A 108 18.02 25.61 -9.74
N TRP A 109 17.21 25.07 -10.65
CA TRP A 109 15.79 24.81 -10.42
C TRP A 109 15.50 23.42 -9.82
N THR A 110 16.52 22.56 -9.74
CA THR A 110 16.37 21.10 -9.57
C THR A 110 17.20 20.47 -8.47
#